data_AF-A0A947M2T6-F1
#
_entry.id   AF-A0A947M2T6-F1
#
_cell.length_a   1.000
_cell.length_b   1.000
_cell.length_c   1.000
_cell.angle_alpha   90.00
_cell.angle_beta   90.00
_cell.angle_gamma   90.00
#
_symmetry.space_group_name_H-M   'P 1'
#
loop_
_entity.id
_entity.type
_entity.pdbx_description
1 polymer ?
#
loop_
_entity_poly.entity_id
_entity_poly.type
_entity_poly.pdbx_seq_one_letter_code
_entity_poly.pdbx_strand_id
1 'polypeptide(L)'
;MLDFCGTLCRRHDRDRFVISLRARPAVRPALWALYALNYEIARTREVVTDPPLGRIRLQWWREAVDEALRPDNPQFHHEILRILAPYAHTYGLAREQFHALIDAREADMQPGAVS
;
A
#
# COMPACT_ATOMS: atom_id res chain seq x y z
N MET A 1 -19.42 4.87 -8.58
CA MET A 1 -18.46 5.98 -8.44
C MET A 1 -17.13 5.41 -7.98
N LEU A 2 -15.98 5.94 -8.43
CA LEU A 2 -14.67 5.49 -7.92
C LEU A 2 -14.43 6.12 -6.55
N ASP A 3 -13.88 5.34 -5.62
CA ASP A 3 -13.35 5.89 -4.37
C ASP A 3 -11.97 6.55 -4.61
N PHE A 4 -11.35 7.01 -3.52
CA PHE A 4 -10.02 7.60 -3.56
C PHE A 4 -8.98 6.65 -4.19
N CYS A 5 -8.92 5.40 -3.71
CA CYS A 5 -7.97 4.39 -4.19
C CYS A 5 -8.18 4.05 -5.66
N GLY A 6 -9.43 3.90 -6.10
CA GLY A 6 -9.79 3.66 -7.50
C GLY A 6 -9.41 4.83 -8.41
N THR A 7 -9.52 6.06 -7.92
CA THR A 7 -9.05 7.26 -8.63
C THR A 7 -7.53 7.28 -8.76
N LEU A 8 -6.80 6.95 -7.68
CA LEU A 8 -5.34 6.86 -7.67
C LEU A 8 -4.85 5.78 -8.64
N CYS A 9 -5.42 4.57 -8.57
CA CYS A 9 -5.09 3.46 -9.48
C CYS A 9 -5.37 3.83 -10.94
N ARG A 10 -6.52 4.44 -11.23
CA ARG A 10 -6.84 4.86 -12.61
C ARG A 10 -5.81 5.83 -13.20
N ARG A 11 -5.19 6.66 -12.35
CA ARG A 11 -4.21 7.67 -12.75
C ARG A 11 -2.78 7.13 -12.84
N HIS A 12 -2.40 6.24 -11.91
CA HIS A 12 -1.00 5.86 -11.69
C HIS A 12 -0.68 4.38 -11.91
N ASP A 13 -1.70 3.51 -11.95
CA ASP A 13 -1.56 2.07 -12.22
C ASP A 13 -2.71 1.62 -13.14
N ARG A 14 -2.69 2.17 -14.36
CA ARG A 14 -3.80 2.02 -15.33
C ARG A 14 -4.08 0.56 -15.67
N ASP A 15 -3.04 -0.25 -15.79
CA ASP A 15 -3.16 -1.65 -16.18
C ASP A 15 -3.86 -2.45 -15.09
N ARG A 16 -3.42 -2.37 -13.84
CA ARG A 16 -4.09 -3.06 -12.73
C ARG A 16 -5.49 -2.49 -12.48
N PHE A 17 -5.70 -1.19 -12.70
CA PHE A 17 -7.04 -0.61 -12.67
C PHE A 17 -7.96 -1.26 -13.70
N VAL A 18 -7.56 -1.36 -14.97
CA VAL A 18 -8.39 -1.98 -16.04
C VAL A 18 -8.64 -3.46 -15.74
N ILE A 19 -7.61 -4.20 -15.32
CA ILE A 19 -7.73 -5.63 -14.96
C ILE A 19 -8.73 -5.81 -13.82
N SER A 20 -8.69 -4.96 -12.79
CA SER A 20 -9.60 -5.04 -11.64
C SER A 20 -11.09 -4.89 -12.01
N LEU A 21 -11.41 -4.23 -13.13
CA LEU A 21 -12.79 -4.09 -13.59
C LEU A 21 -13.42 -5.43 -14.00
N ARG A 22 -12.60 -6.46 -14.23
CA ARG A 22 -13.06 -7.84 -14.46
C ARG A 22 -13.44 -8.57 -13.18
N ALA A 23 -12.99 -8.12 -12.01
CA ALA A 23 -13.40 -8.68 -10.73
C ALA A 23 -14.86 -8.29 -10.38
N ARG A 24 -15.47 -9.06 -9.47
CA ARG A 24 -16.80 -8.74 -8.92
C ARG A 24 -16.80 -7.33 -8.32
N PRO A 25 -17.82 -6.48 -8.56
CA PRO A 25 -17.87 -5.12 -8.06
C PRO A 25 -17.56 -4.96 -6.57
N ALA A 26 -18.04 -5.90 -5.74
CA ALA A 26 -17.84 -5.89 -4.29
C ALA A 26 -16.37 -6.06 -3.84
N VAL A 27 -15.50 -6.61 -4.68
CA VAL A 27 -14.07 -6.85 -4.34
C VAL A 27 -13.16 -5.75 -4.88
N ARG A 28 -13.63 -4.96 -5.85
CA ARG A 28 -12.82 -3.93 -6.53
C ARG A 28 -12.21 -2.90 -5.57
N PRO A 29 -12.94 -2.37 -4.56
CA PRO A 29 -12.35 -1.43 -3.62
C PRO A 29 -11.16 -2.01 -2.83
N ALA A 30 -11.22 -3.31 -2.48
CA ALA A 30 -10.12 -3.99 -1.80
C ALA A 30 -8.88 -4.07 -2.70
N LEU A 31 -9.06 -4.43 -3.97
CA LEU A 31 -7.99 -4.45 -4.96
C LEU A 31 -7.39 -3.06 -5.17
N TRP A 32 -8.23 -2.04 -5.32
CA TRP A 32 -7.76 -0.67 -5.48
C TRP A 32 -7.00 -0.16 -4.27
N ALA A 33 -7.44 -0.47 -3.04
CA ALA A 33 -6.73 -0.10 -1.84
C ALA A 33 -5.35 -0.78 -1.75
N LEU A 34 -5.26 -2.06 -2.10
CA LEU A 34 -3.98 -2.78 -2.17
C LEU A 34 -3.04 -2.18 -3.22
N TYR A 35 -3.53 -1.90 -4.42
CA TYR A 35 -2.71 -1.33 -5.48
C TYR A 35 -2.28 0.10 -5.17
N ALA A 36 -3.17 0.91 -4.58
CA ALA A 36 -2.87 2.26 -4.13
C ALA A 36 -1.78 2.25 -3.03
N LEU A 37 -1.88 1.33 -2.05
CA LEU A 37 -0.85 1.17 -1.02
C LEU A 37 0.50 0.80 -1.64
N ASN A 38 0.53 -0.23 -2.51
CA ASN A 38 1.77 -0.62 -3.18
C ASN A 38 2.35 0.54 -4.01
N TYR A 39 1.52 1.31 -4.70
CA TYR A 39 1.96 2.47 -5.46
C TYR A 39 2.65 3.50 -4.56
N GLU A 40 2.03 3.90 -3.46
CA GLU A 40 2.60 4.91 -2.55
C GLU A 40 3.91 4.44 -1.87
N ILE A 41 3.99 3.16 -1.48
CA ILE A 41 5.22 2.60 -0.89
C ILE A 41 6.33 2.58 -1.95
N ALA A 42 6.05 2.07 -3.16
CA ALA A 42 7.03 1.98 -4.25
C ALA A 42 7.56 3.35 -4.67
N ARG A 43 6.70 4.37 -4.66
CA ARG A 43 7.04 5.75 -5.02
C ARG A 43 8.04 6.40 -4.08
N THR A 44 8.30 5.82 -2.91
CA THR A 44 9.30 6.34 -1.96
C THR A 44 10.66 6.55 -2.62
N ARG A 45 11.09 5.63 -3.50
CA ARG A 45 12.38 5.75 -4.22
C ARG A 45 12.39 6.86 -5.26
N GLU A 46 11.24 7.17 -5.85
CA GLU A 46 11.12 8.24 -6.87
C GLU A 46 11.15 9.63 -6.22
N VAL A 47 10.60 9.75 -5.01
CA VAL A 47 10.46 11.03 -4.30
C VAL A 47 11.67 11.33 -3.43
N VAL A 48 12.39 10.31 -2.98
CA VAL A 48 13.50 10.46 -2.03
C VAL A 48 14.78 9.90 -2.62
N THR A 49 15.72 10.80 -2.92
CA THR A 49 17.05 10.45 -3.45
C THR A 49 18.08 10.14 -2.36
N ASP A 50 17.83 10.59 -1.12
CA ASP A 50 18.71 10.33 0.03
C ASP A 50 18.31 9.03 0.75
N PRO A 51 19.17 7.99 0.78
CA PRO A 51 18.80 6.68 1.32
C PRO A 51 18.31 6.66 2.79
N PRO A 52 18.91 7.42 3.73
CA PRO A 52 18.36 7.62 5.08
C PRO A 52 16.92 8.13 5.11
N LEU A 53 16.59 9.16 4.31
CA LEU A 53 15.23 9.69 4.25
C LEU A 53 14.24 8.68 3.66
N GLY A 54 14.68 7.87 2.69
CA GLY A 54 13.86 6.80 2.11
C GLY A 54 13.45 5.77 3.16
N ARG A 55 14.40 5.36 4.00
CA ARG A 55 14.17 4.45 5.13
C ARG A 55 13.20 5.02 6.16
N ILE A 56 13.32 6.31 6.51
CA ILE A 56 12.37 6.97 7.43
C ILE A 56 10.93 6.89 6.87
N ARG A 57 10.75 7.13 5.56
CA ARG A 57 9.44 7.05 4.92
C ARG A 57 8.89 5.62 4.86
N LEU A 58 9.73 4.63 4.59
CA LEU A 58 9.32 3.21 4.62
C LEU A 58 8.98 2.75 6.04
N GLN A 59 9.73 3.18 7.03
CA GLN A 59 9.44 2.93 8.44
C GLN A 59 8.10 3.55 8.86
N TRP A 60 7.82 4.78 8.42
CA TRP A 60 6.50 5.40 8.63
C TRP A 60 5.38 4.56 8.01
N TRP A 61 5.56 4.02 6.79
CA TRP A 61 4.56 3.14 6.17
C TRP A 61 4.33 1.85 6.97
N ARG A 62 5.39 1.28 7.54
CA ARG A 62 5.33 0.10 8.42
C ARG A 62 4.47 0.40 9.65
N GLU A 63 4.76 1.50 10.35
CA GLU A 63 3.99 1.96 11.51
C GLU A 63 2.54 2.30 11.15
N ALA A 64 2.30 2.92 10.01
CA ALA A 64 0.97 3.25 9.52
C ALA A 64 0.12 2.00 9.24
N VAL A 65 0.70 0.97 8.60
CA VAL A 65 0.04 -0.32 8.40
C VAL A 65 -0.25 -0.99 9.74
N ASP A 66 0.75 -1.00 10.63
CA ASP A 66 0.60 -1.56 11.96
C ASP A 66 -0.60 -0.95 12.66
N GLU A 67 -0.67 0.38 12.70
CA GLU A 67 -1.73 1.11 13.36
C GLU A 67 -3.09 0.91 12.71
N ALA A 68 -3.16 0.90 11.38
CA ALA A 68 -4.41 0.71 10.65
C ALA A 68 -5.02 -0.68 10.82
N LEU A 69 -4.19 -1.71 11.06
CA LEU A 69 -4.65 -3.08 11.24
C LEU A 69 -4.91 -3.44 12.71
N ARG A 70 -4.67 -2.51 13.64
CA ARG A 70 -5.01 -2.70 15.04
C ARG A 70 -6.53 -2.69 15.23
N PRO A 71 -7.11 -3.68 15.95
CA PRO A 71 -8.53 -3.68 16.27
C PRO A 71 -8.99 -2.48 17.11
N ASP A 72 -8.07 -1.83 17.82
CA ASP A 72 -8.32 -0.83 18.86
C ASP A 72 -7.93 0.61 18.47
N ASN A 73 -7.64 0.91 17.20
CA ASN A 73 -7.39 2.29 16.76
C ASN A 73 -8.37 2.83 15.69
N PRO A 74 -9.55 3.29 16.10
CA PRO A 74 -10.51 3.91 15.18
C PRO A 74 -10.09 5.32 14.70
N GLN A 75 -9.08 5.95 15.32
CA GLN A 75 -8.67 7.33 15.07
C GLN A 75 -7.57 7.44 14.00
N PHE A 76 -6.97 6.31 13.61
CA PHE A 76 -5.97 6.33 12.54
C PHE A 76 -6.65 6.62 11.20
N HIS A 77 -6.33 7.77 10.62
CA HIS A 77 -6.97 8.27 9.41
C HIS A 77 -5.95 8.52 8.31
N HIS A 78 -5.64 7.47 7.56
CA HIS A 78 -4.97 7.58 6.26
C HIS A 78 -5.93 7.09 5.17
N GLU A 79 -6.08 7.84 4.07
CA GLU A 79 -7.14 7.61 3.07
C GLU A 79 -7.13 6.20 2.48
N ILE A 80 -5.94 5.68 2.17
CA ILE A 80 -5.77 4.32 1.63
C ILE A 80 -6.04 3.27 2.70
N LEU A 81 -5.46 3.45 3.89
CA LEU A 81 -5.46 2.43 4.94
C LEU A 81 -6.84 2.30 5.60
N ARG A 82 -7.59 3.41 5.70
CA ARG A 82 -8.99 3.39 6.12
C ARG A 82 -9.87 2.55 5.20
N ILE A 83 -9.60 2.56 3.89
CA ILE A 83 -10.32 1.73 2.93
C ILE A 83 -9.83 0.28 3.02
N LEU A 84 -8.53 0.06 3.22
CA LEU A 84 -7.91 -1.27 3.24
C LEU A 84 -8.25 -2.09 4.49
N ALA A 85 -8.24 -1.48 5.68
CA ALA A 85 -8.30 -2.19 6.97
C ALA A 85 -9.52 -3.13 7.12
N PRO A 86 -10.75 -2.75 6.75
CA PRO A 86 -11.90 -3.67 6.80
C PRO A 86 -11.72 -4.90 5.90
N TYR A 87 -11.06 -4.73 4.75
CA TYR A 87 -10.79 -5.83 3.82
C TYR A 87 -9.64 -6.71 4.28
N ALA A 88 -8.64 -6.16 4.95
CA ALA A 88 -7.55 -6.94 5.54
C ALA A 88 -8.09 -7.94 6.56
N HIS A 89 -9.01 -7.52 7.42
CA HIS A 89 -9.73 -8.43 8.31
C HIS A 89 -10.58 -9.45 7.56
N THR A 90 -11.36 -9.00 6.56
CA THR A 90 -12.28 -9.87 5.79
C THR A 90 -11.57 -10.96 5.00
N TYR A 91 -10.41 -10.66 4.43
CA TYR A 91 -9.67 -11.57 3.54
C TYR A 91 -8.41 -12.17 4.20
N GLY A 92 -8.20 -11.95 5.50
CA GLY A 92 -7.05 -12.51 6.23
C GLY A 92 -5.70 -11.99 5.74
N LEU A 93 -5.63 -10.72 5.34
CA LEU A 93 -4.37 -10.08 4.93
C LEU A 93 -3.57 -9.76 6.18
N ALA A 94 -2.53 -10.56 6.43
CA ALA A 94 -1.72 -10.46 7.63
C ALA A 94 -0.75 -9.28 7.53
N ARG A 95 -0.48 -8.64 8.68
CA ARG A 95 0.47 -7.53 8.82
C ARG A 95 1.84 -7.87 8.21
N GLU A 96 2.27 -9.10 8.40
CA GLU A 96 3.54 -9.64 7.91
C GLU A 96 3.65 -9.59 6.38
N GLN A 97 2.54 -9.72 5.65
CA GLN A 97 2.53 -9.63 4.19
C GLN A 97 2.80 -8.20 3.71
N PHE A 98 2.28 -7.20 4.42
CA PHE A 98 2.57 -5.79 4.13
C PHE A 98 4.01 -5.43 4.51
N HIS A 99 4.50 -5.96 5.63
CA HIS A 99 5.90 -5.81 6.04
C HIS A 99 6.86 -6.39 5.01
N ALA A 100 6.60 -7.60 4.52
CA ALA A 100 7.42 -8.21 3.47
C ALA A 100 7.45 -7.36 2.19
N LEU A 101 6.35 -6.70 1.83
CA LEU A 101 6.31 -5.76 0.72
C LEU A 101 7.17 -4.51 0.98
N ILE A 102 7.14 -3.96 2.20
CA ILE A 102 7.97 -2.81 2.59
C ILE A 102 9.45 -3.19 2.59
N ASP A 103 9.79 -4.36 3.14
CA ASP A 103 11.17 -4.88 3.21
C ASP A 103 11.77 -5.08 1.82
N ALA A 104 10.98 -5.60 0.87
CA ALA A 104 11.41 -5.71 -0.52
C ALA A 104 11.75 -4.32 -1.12
N ARG A 105 10.98 -3.27 -0.78
CA ARG A 105 11.27 -1.90 -1.25
C ARG A 105 12.47 -1.27 -0.57
N GLU A 106 12.71 -1.59 0.69
CA GLU A 106 13.91 -1.16 1.39
C GLU A 106 15.17 -1.82 0.80
N ALA A 107 15.11 -3.13 0.53
CA ALA A 107 16.19 -3.87 -0.12
C ALA A 107 16.55 -3.29 -1.50
N ASP A 108 15.55 -2.94 -2.31
CA ASP A 108 15.76 -2.30 -3.61
C ASP A 108 16.59 -1.00 -3.50
N MET A 109 16.48 -0.26 -2.39
CA MET A 109 17.21 1.01 -2.18
C MET A 109 18.68 0.83 -1.80
N GLN A 110 19.11 -0.38 -1.41
CA GLN A 110 20.49 -0.64 -1.06
C GLN A 110 21.36 -0.74 -2.33
N PRO A 111 22.46 0.03 -2.44
CA PRO A 111 23.38 -0.12 -3.57
C PRO A 111 24.06 -1.49 -3.48
N GLY A 112 23.70 -2.43 -4.38
CA GLY A 112 24.42 -3.70 -4.53
C GLY A 112 23.60 -4.99 -4.58
N ALA A 113 22.27 -4.98 -4.54
CA ALA A 113 21.46 -6.21 -4.63
C ALA A 113 21.28 -6.71 -6.08
N VAL A 114 22.38 -6.94 -6.79
CA VAL A 114 22.45 -7.89 -7.90
C VAL A 114 23.66 -8.76 -7.60
N SER A 115 23.40 -9.94 -7.04
CA SER A 115 24.34 -11.06 -6.97
C SER A 115 24.04 -12.02 -8.11
#